data_AF-A0A3A0D9X6-F1
#
_entry.id   AF-A0A3A0D9X6-F1
#
_cell.length_a   1.000
_cell.length_b   1.000
_cell.length_c   1.000
_cell.angle_alpha   90.00
_cell.angle_beta   90.00
_cell.angle_gamma   90.00
#
_symmetry.space_group_name_H-M   'P 1'
#
loop_
_entity.id
_entity.type
_entity.pdbx_description
1 polymer ?
#
loop_
_entity_poly.entity_id
_entity_poly.type
_entity_poly.pdbx_seq_one_letter_code
_entity_poly.pdbx_strand_id
1 'polypeptide(L)'
;MSDVTRILSRIESSDPSVADQMLPLVYDELWNLAAARQAQEKPGQTLQATALVHDAYARATSERPSAVIARNSKWSHDRDCRAWWQRLLLLFVAAINPFLLAELSARPPSNAAQSYRRAYAEVDELLEATGEIPESAEPLPTASEFAHWDKQHEQVFFWLRQATEAGECDWQNDLQRKGAAAVFPHLAQARELARRAIFRARFNWHGKQREQAIADLRCVIILARRIGDEGRTGLVGLIERYKMEQTVVDLVNNWLVDSDSAQRLDPLFRLALQPDLNLPKKGLLLEREMLVPWMRRLVRTSDLSAEQHEWRRQFVDPLSARRGVPWILQKLDETESQYEQVGELLELRPADFGPRFRDYLARLDGAGNPFSQTAIVECPGIPGTYWQSRKLRTEWTMLQTAAVVFQHGPEFAKKTRDPYGDGAFALSESPHGFTLRSELILEGTPVTLDFKRNPEIAHSHGSADPNSNVGADRSMRRMGWAIANKELAALRSCFARSRPRRFTGER
;
A
#
# COMPACT_ATOMS: atom_id res chain seq x y z
N MET A 1 -40.75 23.32 19.32
CA MET A 1 -39.30 23.46 19.62
C MET A 1 -38.74 22.38 20.56
N SER A 2 -39.50 21.42 21.11
CA SER A 2 -38.94 20.34 21.95
C SER A 2 -38.35 19.16 21.16
N ASP A 3 -38.83 18.91 19.93
CA ASP A 3 -38.41 17.73 19.16
C ASP A 3 -37.06 17.91 18.47
N VAL A 4 -36.75 19.11 17.97
CA VAL A 4 -35.46 19.41 17.32
C VAL A 4 -34.30 19.28 18.31
N THR A 5 -34.45 19.78 19.54
CA THR A 5 -33.42 19.65 20.58
C THR A 5 -33.23 18.20 21.02
N ARG A 6 -34.31 17.40 21.05
CA ARG A 6 -34.25 15.97 21.35
C ARG A 6 -33.60 15.16 20.23
N ILE A 7 -33.83 15.54 18.97
CA ILE A 7 -33.19 14.96 17.78
C ILE A 7 -31.70 15.31 17.75
N LEU A 8 -31.31 16.56 18.03
CA LEU A 8 -29.91 16.99 18.11
C LEU A 8 -29.12 16.25 19.20
N SER A 9 -29.74 15.94 20.36
CA SER A 9 -29.08 15.13 21.40
C SER A 9 -28.85 13.66 21.00
N ARG A 10 -29.58 13.15 20.01
CA ARG A 10 -29.43 11.77 19.48
C ARG A 10 -28.41 11.68 18.35
N ILE A 11 -27.97 12.80 17.80
CA ILE A 11 -26.88 12.85 16.81
C ILE A 11 -25.53 12.52 17.44
N GLU A 12 -25.34 12.80 18.73
CA GLU A 12 -24.13 12.38 19.48
C GLU A 12 -23.96 10.84 19.52
N SER A 13 -25.03 10.06 19.34
CA SER A 13 -25.00 8.59 19.33
C SER A 13 -24.71 7.93 17.97
N SER A 14 -24.39 8.69 16.91
CA SER A 14 -24.03 8.14 15.58
C SER A 14 -25.07 7.18 14.94
N ASP A 15 -26.38 7.45 15.13
CA ASP A 15 -27.45 6.66 14.52
C ASP A 15 -27.84 7.21 13.13
N PRO A 16 -27.62 6.45 12.04
CA PRO A 16 -27.93 6.89 10.67
C PRO A 16 -29.43 7.19 10.44
N SER A 17 -30.33 6.61 11.23
CA SER A 17 -31.79 6.78 11.10
C SER A 17 -32.29 8.19 11.46
N VAL A 18 -31.42 9.03 12.04
CA VAL A 18 -31.72 10.41 12.44
C VAL A 18 -31.69 11.36 11.25
N ALA A 19 -30.82 11.12 10.26
CA ALA A 19 -30.72 11.95 9.06
C ALA A 19 -32.01 11.90 8.22
N ASP A 20 -32.60 10.70 8.09
CA ASP A 20 -33.85 10.49 7.35
C ASP A 20 -35.06 11.17 8.01
N GLN A 21 -35.00 11.42 9.33
CA GLN A 21 -36.04 12.12 10.07
C GLN A 21 -35.85 13.65 10.07
N MET A 22 -34.63 14.15 9.87
CA MET A 22 -34.34 15.58 9.80
C MET A 22 -34.66 16.19 8.44
N LEU A 23 -34.42 15.46 7.35
CA LEU A 23 -34.62 15.93 5.99
C LEU A 23 -36.03 16.50 5.73
N PRO A 24 -37.13 15.82 6.14
CA PRO A 24 -38.48 16.36 5.97
C PRO A 24 -38.72 17.66 6.74
N LEU A 25 -38.21 17.76 7.98
CA LEU A 25 -38.40 18.94 8.84
C LEU A 25 -37.65 20.17 8.30
N VAL A 26 -36.46 19.96 7.75
CA VAL A 26 -35.68 21.03 7.10
C VAL A 26 -36.35 21.46 5.80
N TYR A 27 -36.88 20.51 5.03
CA TYR A 27 -37.57 20.80 3.78
C TYR A 27 -38.87 21.59 4.01
N ASP A 28 -39.67 21.22 5.01
CA ASP A 28 -40.90 21.92 5.38
C ASP A 28 -40.63 23.37 5.80
N GLU A 29 -39.55 23.60 6.55
CA GLU A 29 -39.21 24.96 7.00
C GLU A 29 -38.71 25.84 5.85
N LEU A 30 -37.92 25.28 4.93
CA LEU A 30 -37.51 25.97 3.70
C LEU A 30 -38.71 26.32 2.82
N TRP A 31 -39.72 25.44 2.77
CA TRP A 31 -40.98 25.68 2.05
C TRP A 31 -41.79 26.81 2.69
N ASN A 32 -41.91 26.83 4.03
CA ASN A 32 -42.60 27.88 4.76
C ASN A 32 -41.92 29.25 4.57
N LEU A 33 -40.59 29.29 4.58
CA LEU A 33 -39.81 30.52 4.33
C LEU A 33 -39.95 31.00 2.88
N ALA A 34 -39.93 30.08 1.91
CA ALA A 34 -40.16 30.40 0.51
C ALA A 34 -41.58 30.96 0.28
N ALA A 35 -42.59 30.36 0.91
CA ALA A 35 -43.98 30.82 0.85
C ALA A 35 -44.16 32.20 1.52
N ALA A 36 -43.57 32.42 2.70
CA ALA A 36 -43.61 33.71 3.39
C ALA A 36 -42.94 34.83 2.59
N ARG A 37 -41.87 34.52 1.85
CA ARG A 37 -41.17 35.47 0.99
C ARG A 37 -41.91 35.73 -0.32
N GLN A 38 -42.51 34.70 -0.92
CA GLN A 38 -43.35 34.84 -2.11
C GLN A 38 -44.60 35.71 -1.84
N ALA A 39 -45.14 35.66 -0.62
CA ALA A 39 -46.25 36.52 -0.19
C ALA A 39 -45.87 38.02 -0.07
N GLN A 40 -44.59 38.36 -0.05
CA GLN A 40 -44.08 39.75 0.00
C GLN A 40 -43.68 40.30 -1.37
N GLU A 41 -43.76 39.49 -2.43
CA GLU A 41 -43.42 39.89 -3.80
C GLU A 41 -44.62 40.55 -4.53
N LYS A 42 -44.33 41.38 -5.53
CA LYS A 42 -45.37 42.15 -6.26
C LYS A 42 -46.27 41.21 -7.10
N PRO A 43 -47.59 41.48 -7.19
CA PRO A 43 -48.50 40.68 -8.02
C PRO A 43 -48.05 40.69 -9.49
N GLY A 44 -47.89 39.50 -10.09
CA GLY A 44 -47.52 39.34 -11.50
C GLY A 44 -46.23 38.55 -11.78
N GLN A 45 -45.48 38.14 -10.74
CA GLN A 45 -44.35 37.22 -10.92
C GLN A 45 -44.74 35.76 -10.58
N THR A 46 -44.70 34.88 -11.57
CA THR A 46 -44.85 33.42 -11.40
C THR A 46 -43.51 32.78 -11.06
N LEU A 47 -42.99 33.08 -9.87
CA LEU A 47 -41.88 32.33 -9.28
C LEU A 47 -42.47 31.26 -8.35
N GLN A 48 -42.25 29.98 -8.65
CA GLN A 48 -42.65 28.89 -7.76
C GLN A 48 -41.65 28.75 -6.61
N ALA A 49 -42.13 28.49 -5.39
CA ALA A 49 -41.31 28.30 -4.19
C ALA A 49 -40.16 27.28 -4.38
N THR A 50 -40.41 26.22 -5.16
CA THR A 50 -39.40 25.22 -5.56
C THR A 50 -38.25 25.82 -6.37
N ALA A 51 -38.52 26.76 -7.28
CA ALA A 51 -37.48 27.42 -8.08
C ALA A 51 -36.57 28.30 -7.22
N LEU A 52 -37.10 28.95 -6.18
CA LEU A 52 -36.33 29.73 -5.21
C LEU A 52 -35.40 28.84 -4.36
N VAL A 53 -35.88 27.67 -3.94
CA VAL A 53 -35.08 26.70 -3.20
C VAL A 53 -33.96 26.12 -4.08
N HIS A 54 -34.24 25.82 -5.36
CA HIS A 54 -33.23 25.32 -6.29
C HIS A 54 -32.18 26.36 -6.67
N ASP A 55 -32.56 27.63 -6.86
CA ASP A 55 -31.60 28.72 -7.14
C ASP A 55 -30.72 29.01 -5.89
N ALA A 56 -31.29 28.96 -4.69
CA ALA A 56 -30.52 29.04 -3.45
C ALA A 56 -29.50 27.88 -3.31
N TYR A 57 -29.91 26.66 -3.67
CA TYR A 57 -29.04 25.48 -3.70
C TYR A 57 -27.90 25.60 -4.73
N ALA A 58 -28.21 26.08 -5.94
CA ALA A 58 -27.22 26.26 -7.02
C ALA A 58 -26.17 27.33 -6.67
N ARG A 59 -26.58 28.40 -5.98
CA ARG A 59 -25.66 29.46 -5.53
C ARG A 59 -24.79 29.04 -4.35
N ALA A 60 -25.35 28.26 -3.42
CA ALA A 60 -24.60 27.74 -2.28
C ALA A 60 -23.51 26.73 -2.66
N THR A 61 -23.67 26.04 -3.80
CA THR A 61 -22.74 25.00 -4.27
C THR A 61 -21.69 25.51 -5.27
N SER A 62 -21.83 26.73 -5.81
CA SER A 62 -20.95 27.28 -6.85
C SER A 62 -19.96 28.37 -6.39
N GLU A 63 -20.05 28.86 -5.14
CA GLU A 63 -19.15 29.90 -4.61
C GLU A 63 -18.39 29.44 -3.35
N ARG A 64 -17.08 29.78 -3.26
CA ARG A 64 -16.31 29.60 -2.03
C ARG A 64 -16.94 30.44 -0.90
N PRO A 65 -17.17 29.88 0.31
CA PRO A 65 -18.03 30.47 1.35
C PRO A 65 -17.59 31.84 1.87
N SER A 66 -16.33 32.26 1.64
CA SER A 66 -15.82 33.57 2.04
C SER A 66 -16.18 34.72 1.10
N ALA A 67 -16.54 34.45 -0.17
CA ALA A 67 -16.83 35.49 -1.16
C ALA A 67 -18.27 36.03 -1.09
N VAL A 68 -19.23 35.18 -0.69
CA VAL A 68 -20.66 35.52 -0.56
C VAL A 68 -20.89 36.59 0.52
N ILE A 69 -20.12 36.53 1.62
CA ILE A 69 -20.28 37.42 2.78
C ILE A 69 -19.74 38.83 2.49
N ALA A 70 -18.70 38.96 1.66
CA ALA A 70 -18.04 40.24 1.40
C ALA A 70 -18.79 41.14 0.40
N ARG A 71 -19.59 40.58 -0.51
CA ARG A 71 -20.21 41.33 -1.62
C ARG A 71 -21.54 42.01 -1.29
N ASN A 72 -22.16 41.69 -0.16
CA ASN A 72 -23.52 42.12 0.15
C ASN A 72 -23.56 43.00 1.42
N SER A 73 -23.11 44.25 1.29
CA SER A 73 -22.98 45.22 2.40
C SER A 73 -24.30 45.60 3.09
N LYS A 74 -25.46 45.24 2.51
CA LYS A 74 -26.79 45.49 3.07
C LYS A 74 -27.24 44.50 4.15
N TRP A 75 -26.54 43.39 4.34
CA TRP A 75 -26.93 42.30 5.26
C TRP A 75 -26.25 42.38 6.64
N SER A 76 -25.59 43.49 6.95
CA SER A 76 -24.66 43.63 8.06
C SER A 76 -25.26 44.15 9.38
N HIS A 77 -26.55 44.48 9.43
CA HIS A 77 -27.07 45.30 10.53
C HIS A 77 -27.87 44.58 11.63
N ASP A 78 -27.92 43.25 11.64
CA ASP A 78 -28.55 42.55 12.77
C ASP A 78 -27.64 41.43 13.30
N ARG A 79 -27.22 41.58 14.57
CA ARG A 79 -26.23 40.72 15.23
C ARG A 79 -26.83 39.33 15.50
N ASP A 80 -28.14 39.26 15.70
CA ASP A 80 -28.87 38.00 15.90
C ASP A 80 -29.10 37.26 14.57
N CYS A 81 -29.32 38.01 13.48
CA CYS A 81 -29.52 37.45 12.15
C CYS A 81 -28.23 36.79 11.62
N ARG A 82 -27.04 37.33 11.95
CA ARG A 82 -25.75 36.71 11.56
C ARG A 82 -25.48 35.38 12.25
N ALA A 83 -25.78 35.27 13.55
CA ALA A 83 -25.63 34.02 14.29
C ALA A 83 -26.69 32.98 13.89
N TRP A 84 -27.90 33.44 13.59
CA TRP A 84 -28.99 32.59 13.10
C TRP A 84 -28.70 32.07 11.69
N TRP A 85 -28.23 32.91 10.76
CA TRP A 85 -27.82 32.51 9.42
C TRP A 85 -26.58 31.63 9.40
N GLN A 86 -25.58 31.86 10.26
CA GLN A 86 -24.43 30.95 10.37
C GLN A 86 -24.85 29.55 10.83
N ARG A 87 -25.77 29.46 11.81
CA ARG A 87 -26.31 28.17 12.26
C ARG A 87 -27.16 27.50 11.19
N LEU A 88 -27.97 28.26 10.46
CA LEU A 88 -28.80 27.72 9.39
C LEU A 88 -27.95 27.28 8.19
N LEU A 89 -26.90 28.02 7.84
CA LEU A 89 -25.94 27.65 6.80
C LEU A 89 -25.13 26.41 7.20
N LEU A 90 -24.72 26.30 8.47
CA LEU A 90 -24.05 25.10 8.99
C LEU A 90 -24.99 23.89 9.00
N LEU A 91 -26.25 24.06 9.39
CA LEU A 91 -27.28 23.00 9.33
C LEU A 91 -27.64 22.62 7.90
N PHE A 92 -27.63 23.57 6.97
CA PHE A 92 -27.91 23.37 5.55
C PHE A 92 -26.73 22.68 4.85
N VAL A 93 -25.49 23.10 5.10
CA VAL A 93 -24.26 22.42 4.64
C VAL A 93 -24.18 21.00 5.25
N ALA A 94 -24.58 20.85 6.52
CA ALA A 94 -24.68 19.56 7.20
C ALA A 94 -25.73 18.61 6.61
N ALA A 95 -26.90 19.14 6.25
CA ALA A 95 -28.03 18.35 5.76
C ALA A 95 -27.90 17.99 4.26
N ILE A 96 -27.19 18.81 3.49
CA ILE A 96 -27.15 18.70 2.02
C ILE A 96 -25.86 18.04 1.52
N ASN A 97 -24.79 18.12 2.31
CA ASN A 97 -23.54 17.47 1.96
C ASN A 97 -22.99 16.73 3.18
N PRO A 98 -23.47 15.50 3.45
CA PRO A 98 -22.92 14.65 4.51
C PRO A 98 -21.41 14.41 4.35
N PHE A 99 -20.87 14.64 3.15
CA PHE A 99 -19.43 14.61 2.87
C PHE A 99 -18.67 15.80 3.48
N LEU A 100 -19.25 16.99 3.50
CA LEU A 100 -18.58 18.23 3.96
C LEU A 100 -18.55 18.35 5.49
N LEU A 101 -19.57 17.80 6.17
CA LEU A 101 -19.51 17.55 7.62
C LEU A 101 -18.48 16.47 7.96
N ALA A 102 -18.37 15.41 7.15
CA ALA A 102 -17.33 14.39 7.32
C ALA A 102 -15.92 14.94 7.08
N GLU A 103 -15.77 15.98 6.24
CA GLU A 103 -14.51 16.65 5.92
C GLU A 103 -14.09 17.67 7.00
N LEU A 104 -15.04 18.42 7.56
CA LEU A 104 -14.79 19.36 8.68
C LEU A 104 -14.68 18.67 10.05
N SER A 105 -15.21 17.46 10.19
CA SER A 105 -15.08 16.60 11.38
C SER A 105 -14.14 15.41 11.16
N ALA A 106 -13.37 15.40 10.07
CA ALA A 106 -12.51 14.29 9.66
C ALA A 106 -11.47 13.95 10.72
N ARG A 107 -11.88 13.15 11.70
CA ARG A 107 -10.98 12.09 12.16
C ARG A 107 -10.61 11.32 10.91
N PRO A 108 -9.32 11.01 10.71
CA PRO A 108 -8.95 10.19 9.57
C PRO A 108 -9.78 8.90 9.65
N PRO A 109 -10.23 8.34 8.51
CA PRO A 109 -11.19 7.24 8.53
C PRO A 109 -10.71 6.15 9.47
N SER A 110 -11.62 5.52 10.20
CA SER A 110 -11.25 4.43 11.11
C SER A 110 -10.50 3.31 10.39
N ASN A 111 -10.80 3.13 9.10
CA ASN A 111 -10.15 2.18 8.22
C ASN A 111 -9.44 2.86 7.01
N ALA A 112 -8.12 2.73 6.96
CA ALA A 112 -7.28 3.26 5.88
C ALA A 112 -7.62 2.72 4.48
N ALA A 113 -8.13 1.48 4.39
CA ALA A 113 -8.50 0.86 3.12
C ALA A 113 -9.55 1.67 2.36
N GLN A 114 -10.42 2.41 3.06
CA GLN A 114 -11.42 3.26 2.42
C GLN A 114 -10.76 4.43 1.66
N SER A 115 -9.76 5.08 2.25
CA SER A 115 -9.00 6.14 1.59
C SER A 115 -8.23 5.59 0.39
N TYR A 116 -7.62 4.41 0.52
CA TYR A 116 -6.95 3.80 -0.63
C TYR A 116 -7.91 3.44 -1.76
N ARG A 117 -9.10 2.89 -1.46
CA ARG A 117 -10.13 2.62 -2.49
C ARG A 117 -10.55 3.89 -3.23
N ARG A 118 -10.65 5.02 -2.53
CA ARG A 118 -10.89 6.32 -3.18
C ARG A 118 -9.73 6.71 -4.08
N ALA A 119 -8.49 6.64 -3.59
CA ALA A 119 -7.30 6.89 -4.41
C ALA A 119 -7.23 5.98 -5.66
N TYR A 120 -7.68 4.73 -5.55
CA TYR A 120 -7.73 3.79 -6.67
C TYR A 120 -8.76 4.19 -7.73
N ALA A 121 -9.96 4.64 -7.31
CA ALA A 121 -10.96 5.13 -8.25
C ALA A 121 -10.44 6.32 -9.07
N GLU A 122 -9.75 7.26 -8.41
CA GLU A 122 -9.10 8.39 -9.10
C GLU A 122 -8.04 7.91 -10.11
N VAL A 123 -7.26 6.88 -9.77
CA VAL A 123 -6.25 6.31 -10.68
C VAL A 123 -6.91 5.64 -11.88
N ASP A 124 -8.00 4.89 -11.68
CA ASP A 124 -8.70 4.20 -12.75
C ASP A 124 -9.25 5.22 -13.77
N GLU A 125 -9.86 6.31 -13.31
CA GLU A 125 -10.31 7.43 -14.18
C GLU A 125 -9.14 8.07 -14.96
N LEU A 126 -7.99 8.26 -14.30
CA LEU A 126 -6.81 8.82 -14.95
C LEU A 126 -6.18 7.87 -15.97
N LEU A 127 -6.16 6.56 -15.69
CA LEU A 127 -5.65 5.55 -16.63
C LEU A 127 -6.50 5.50 -17.90
N GLU A 128 -7.83 5.61 -17.77
CA GLU A 128 -8.74 5.71 -18.91
C GLU A 128 -8.51 6.99 -19.73
N ALA A 129 -8.22 8.11 -19.06
CA ALA A 129 -8.05 9.40 -19.71
C ALA A 129 -6.65 9.63 -20.33
N THR A 130 -5.59 9.11 -19.71
CA THR A 130 -4.19 9.51 -20.01
C THR A 130 -3.21 8.36 -20.21
N GLY A 131 -3.60 7.11 -19.92
CA GLY A 131 -2.74 5.94 -20.01
C GLY A 131 -1.79 5.75 -18.82
N GLU A 132 -0.90 4.74 -18.91
CA GLU A 132 0.06 4.42 -17.86
C GLU A 132 1.21 5.44 -17.78
N ILE A 133 1.78 5.61 -16.58
CA ILE A 133 2.99 6.40 -16.39
C ILE A 133 4.19 5.52 -16.76
N PRO A 134 5.12 5.99 -17.63
CA PRO A 134 6.29 5.23 -17.98
C PRO A 134 7.13 4.89 -16.73
N GLU A 135 7.40 3.60 -16.49
CA GLU A 135 8.19 3.13 -15.33
C GLU A 135 9.56 3.83 -15.21
N SER A 136 10.12 4.27 -16.34
CA SER A 136 11.46 4.87 -16.40
C SER A 136 11.47 6.38 -16.47
N ALA A 137 10.34 7.08 -16.69
CA ALA A 137 10.18 8.47 -17.16
C ALA A 137 11.42 9.39 -17.00
N GLU A 138 12.45 9.06 -17.77
CA GLU A 138 13.71 9.78 -17.91
C GLU A 138 13.79 10.12 -19.40
N PRO A 139 14.06 11.38 -19.75
CA PRO A 139 14.25 12.52 -18.84
C PRO A 139 12.98 12.88 -18.06
N LEU A 140 13.14 13.46 -16.86
CA LEU A 140 12.02 14.02 -16.11
C LEU A 140 11.30 15.07 -16.96
N PRO A 141 9.97 15.23 -16.83
CA PRO A 141 9.22 16.24 -17.57
C PRO A 141 9.73 17.66 -17.26
N THR A 142 9.34 18.63 -18.08
CA THR A 142 9.53 20.05 -17.74
C THR A 142 8.69 20.43 -16.52
N ALA A 143 9.03 21.55 -15.87
CA ALA A 143 8.25 22.05 -14.73
C ALA A 143 6.78 22.34 -15.05
N SER A 144 6.49 22.79 -16.28
CA SER A 144 5.12 23.04 -16.73
C SER A 144 4.34 21.75 -16.95
N GLU A 145 4.95 20.76 -17.61
CA GLU A 145 4.33 19.44 -17.82
C GLU A 145 4.08 18.75 -16.48
N PHE A 146 5.05 18.81 -15.56
CA PHE A 146 4.89 18.26 -14.21
C PHE A 146 3.79 18.99 -13.44
N ALA A 147 3.73 20.32 -13.46
CA ALA A 147 2.69 21.05 -12.75
C ALA A 147 1.28 20.71 -13.27
N HIS A 148 1.14 20.49 -14.58
CA HIS A 148 -0.12 20.01 -15.16
C HIS A 148 -0.46 18.60 -14.67
N TRP A 149 0.50 17.68 -14.74
CA TRP A 149 0.34 16.30 -14.27
C TRP A 149 0.02 16.22 -12.77
N ASP A 150 0.74 16.98 -11.94
CA ASP A 150 0.57 16.98 -10.47
C ASP A 150 -0.82 17.51 -10.08
N LYS A 151 -1.32 18.52 -10.82
CA LYS A 151 -2.67 19.04 -10.66
C LYS A 151 -3.73 18.00 -11.04
N GLN A 152 -3.52 17.22 -12.10
CA GLN A 152 -4.43 16.13 -12.47
C GLN A 152 -4.46 15.00 -11.41
N HIS A 153 -3.36 14.81 -10.68
CA HIS A 153 -3.21 13.76 -9.68
C HIS A 153 -3.42 14.26 -8.23
N GLU A 154 -3.84 15.51 -8.04
CA GLU A 154 -3.96 16.13 -6.72
C GLU A 154 -4.84 15.31 -5.77
N GLN A 155 -5.98 14.81 -6.28
CA GLN A 155 -6.94 14.02 -5.53
C GLN A 155 -6.40 12.63 -5.15
N VAL A 156 -5.64 11.98 -6.05
CA VAL A 156 -4.93 10.73 -5.77
C VAL A 156 -4.03 10.90 -4.55
N PHE A 157 -3.23 11.97 -4.54
CA PHE A 157 -2.28 12.23 -3.46
C PHE A 157 -2.95 12.71 -2.17
N PHE A 158 -4.07 13.42 -2.27
CA PHE A 158 -4.90 13.74 -1.11
C PHE A 158 -5.37 12.47 -0.41
N TRP A 159 -6.00 11.54 -1.13
CA TRP A 159 -6.48 10.29 -0.56
C TRP A 159 -5.35 9.39 -0.06
N LEU A 160 -4.21 9.36 -0.77
CA LEU A 160 -3.03 8.62 -0.32
C LEU A 160 -2.53 9.14 1.04
N ARG A 161 -2.43 10.45 1.24
CA ARG A 161 -2.06 11.05 2.53
C ARG A 161 -3.10 10.79 3.62
N GLN A 162 -4.38 10.98 3.30
CA GLN A 162 -5.47 10.66 4.23
C GLN A 162 -5.45 9.19 4.66
N ALA A 163 -5.06 8.28 3.76
CA ALA A 163 -4.84 6.89 4.14
C ALA A 163 -3.75 6.82 5.21
N THR A 164 -2.57 7.42 5.02
CA THR A 164 -1.45 7.33 5.98
C THR A 164 -1.79 7.82 7.40
N GLU A 165 -2.76 8.72 7.54
CA GLU A 165 -3.20 9.27 8.83
C GLU A 165 -4.30 8.43 9.50
N ALA A 166 -4.96 7.54 8.75
CA ALA A 166 -6.02 6.66 9.22
C ALA A 166 -5.53 5.59 10.20
N GLY A 167 -6.50 4.99 10.92
CA GLY A 167 -6.27 3.93 11.91
C GLY A 167 -5.85 2.59 11.28
N GLU A 168 -6.58 1.52 11.59
CA GLU A 168 -6.29 0.18 11.05
C GLU A 168 -6.49 0.13 9.53
N CYS A 169 -5.77 -0.75 8.82
CA CYS A 169 -6.01 -0.99 7.40
C CYS A 169 -6.62 -2.37 7.16
N ASP A 170 -7.95 -2.43 7.11
CA ASP A 170 -8.68 -3.67 6.78
C ASP A 170 -9.26 -3.62 5.37
N TRP A 171 -8.67 -4.40 4.46
CA TRP A 171 -9.15 -4.54 3.09
C TRP A 171 -10.45 -5.32 2.97
N GLN A 172 -10.94 -5.93 4.06
CA GLN A 172 -12.10 -6.82 4.12
C GLN A 172 -11.95 -8.01 3.16
N ASN A 173 -10.72 -8.53 3.08
CA ASN A 173 -10.42 -9.75 2.34
C ASN A 173 -11.07 -10.93 3.08
N ASP A 174 -12.17 -11.48 2.54
CA ASP A 174 -12.79 -12.69 3.07
C ASP A 174 -11.98 -13.94 2.69
N LEU A 175 -10.77 -14.02 3.25
CA LEU A 175 -9.83 -15.12 3.03
C LEU A 175 -10.37 -16.44 3.57
N GLN A 176 -11.11 -16.39 4.68
CA GLN A 176 -11.70 -17.59 5.29
C GLN A 176 -12.76 -18.24 4.39
N ARG A 177 -13.46 -17.47 3.56
CA ARG A 177 -14.39 -18.01 2.56
C ARG A 177 -13.74 -18.25 1.21
N LYS A 178 -12.95 -17.31 0.71
CA LYS A 178 -12.40 -17.34 -0.65
C LYS A 178 -11.13 -18.18 -0.77
N GLY A 179 -10.34 -18.30 0.30
CA GLY A 179 -9.12 -19.11 0.31
C GLY A 179 -8.18 -18.81 -0.85
N ALA A 180 -7.72 -19.85 -1.56
CA ALA A 180 -6.85 -19.70 -2.72
C ALA A 180 -7.50 -18.97 -3.91
N ALA A 181 -8.84 -18.92 -3.95
CA ALA A 181 -9.59 -18.18 -4.95
C ALA A 181 -9.72 -16.68 -4.61
N ALA A 182 -9.15 -16.22 -3.49
CA ALA A 182 -9.12 -14.80 -3.17
C ALA A 182 -8.32 -14.02 -4.21
N VAL A 183 -8.98 -13.14 -4.95
CA VAL A 183 -8.32 -12.14 -5.80
C VAL A 183 -7.96 -10.94 -4.93
N PHE A 184 -6.73 -10.44 -5.10
CA PHE A 184 -6.24 -9.24 -4.42
C PHE A 184 -6.11 -8.07 -5.42
N PRO A 185 -7.23 -7.51 -5.93
CA PRO A 185 -7.17 -6.48 -6.97
C PRO A 185 -6.43 -5.21 -6.50
N HIS A 186 -6.52 -4.92 -5.20
CA HIS A 186 -5.83 -3.80 -4.56
C HIS A 186 -4.30 -3.87 -4.69
N LEU A 187 -3.69 -5.04 -4.90
CA LEU A 187 -2.23 -5.13 -5.08
C LEU A 187 -1.76 -4.46 -6.37
N ALA A 188 -2.52 -4.62 -7.46
CA ALA A 188 -2.21 -3.95 -8.72
C ALA A 188 -2.38 -2.44 -8.59
N GLN A 189 -3.48 -2.00 -7.99
CA GLN A 189 -3.76 -0.59 -7.77
C GLN A 189 -2.76 0.06 -6.80
N ALA A 190 -2.28 -0.69 -5.80
CA ALA A 190 -1.24 -0.23 -4.91
C ALA A 190 0.11 0.00 -5.60
N ARG A 191 0.49 -0.88 -6.54
CA ARG A 191 1.66 -0.64 -7.38
C ARG A 191 1.52 0.64 -8.18
N GLU A 192 0.34 0.91 -8.72
CA GLU A 192 0.07 2.14 -9.47
C GLU A 192 0.15 3.40 -8.60
N LEU A 193 -0.36 3.36 -7.37
CA LEU A 193 -0.18 4.45 -6.40
C LEU A 193 1.29 4.64 -6.02
N ALA A 194 2.00 3.55 -5.74
CA ALA A 194 3.42 3.61 -5.39
C ALA A 194 4.26 4.21 -6.52
N ARG A 195 4.03 3.78 -7.77
CA ARG A 195 4.69 4.32 -8.97
C ARG A 195 4.46 5.82 -9.13
N ARG A 196 3.21 6.29 -8.94
CA ARG A 196 2.84 7.72 -8.98
C ARG A 196 3.56 8.54 -7.91
N ALA A 197 3.53 8.07 -6.67
CA ALA A 197 4.20 8.73 -5.55
C ALA A 197 5.72 8.76 -5.73
N ILE A 198 6.32 7.67 -6.22
CA ILE A 198 7.76 7.60 -6.56
C ILE A 198 8.11 8.60 -7.67
N PHE A 199 7.30 8.67 -8.73
CA PHE A 199 7.51 9.63 -9.81
C PHE A 199 7.47 11.08 -9.30
N ARG A 200 6.44 11.42 -8.51
CA ARG A 200 6.30 12.72 -7.86
C ARG A 200 7.50 13.04 -6.96
N ALA A 201 7.93 12.06 -6.16
CA ALA A 201 9.07 12.20 -5.26
C ALA A 201 10.37 12.51 -6.00
N ARG A 202 10.65 11.79 -7.10
CA ARG A 202 11.83 12.03 -7.95
C ARG A 202 11.84 13.44 -8.50
N PHE A 203 10.73 13.89 -9.07
CA PHE A 203 10.63 15.24 -9.60
C PHE A 203 10.87 16.29 -8.51
N ASN A 204 10.17 16.17 -7.37
CA ASN A 204 10.26 17.11 -6.26
C ASN A 204 11.67 17.14 -5.63
N TRP A 205 12.36 16.00 -5.58
CA TRP A 205 13.74 15.94 -5.09
C TRP A 205 14.68 16.79 -5.94
N HIS A 206 14.62 16.63 -7.26
CA HIS A 206 15.43 17.42 -8.21
C HIS A 206 14.98 18.89 -8.30
N GLY A 207 13.69 19.16 -8.13
CA GLY A 207 13.10 20.50 -8.08
C GLY A 207 13.32 21.26 -6.76
N LYS A 208 14.19 20.76 -5.87
CA LYS A 208 14.48 21.32 -4.53
C LYS A 208 13.30 21.34 -3.54
N GLN A 209 12.20 20.65 -3.84
CA GLN A 209 11.07 20.42 -2.94
C GLN A 209 11.28 19.11 -2.14
N ARG A 210 12.41 19.02 -1.44
CA ARG A 210 12.87 17.77 -0.79
C ARG A 210 11.89 17.24 0.27
N GLU A 211 11.23 18.13 1.01
CA GLU A 211 10.25 17.73 2.03
C GLU A 211 9.03 17.02 1.43
N GLN A 212 8.52 17.53 0.30
CA GLN A 212 7.42 16.89 -0.41
C GLN A 212 7.85 15.51 -0.95
N ALA A 213 9.05 15.41 -1.51
CA ALA A 213 9.58 14.13 -1.98
C ALA A 213 9.67 13.08 -0.85
N ILE A 214 10.13 13.48 0.34
CA ILE A 214 10.20 12.60 1.50
C ILE A 214 8.80 12.23 1.98
N ALA A 215 7.84 13.16 1.98
CA ALA A 215 6.45 12.88 2.33
C ALA A 215 5.82 11.84 1.38
N ASP A 216 6.10 11.95 0.07
CA ASP A 216 5.63 11.00 -0.93
C ASP A 216 6.26 9.60 -0.71
N LEU A 217 7.57 9.51 -0.45
CA LEU A 217 8.23 8.23 -0.12
C LEU A 217 7.72 7.61 1.19
N ARG A 218 7.39 8.43 2.20
CA ARG A 218 6.74 7.95 3.43
C ARG A 218 5.39 7.31 3.13
N CYS A 219 4.60 7.91 2.23
CA CYS A 219 3.33 7.32 1.80
C CYS A 219 3.52 5.95 1.14
N VAL A 220 4.57 5.78 0.33
CA VAL A 220 4.92 4.50 -0.31
C VAL A 220 5.26 3.44 0.73
N ILE A 221 6.11 3.74 1.70
CA ILE A 221 6.48 2.78 2.76
C ILE A 221 5.24 2.38 3.59
N ILE A 222 4.39 3.34 3.97
CA ILE A 222 3.19 3.06 4.75
C ILE A 222 2.20 2.20 3.96
N LEU A 223 1.98 2.52 2.67
CA LEU A 223 1.15 1.70 1.78
C LEU A 223 1.70 0.27 1.66
N ALA A 224 3.00 0.13 1.42
CA ALA A 224 3.67 -1.17 1.30
C ALA A 224 3.46 -2.03 2.56
N ARG A 225 3.65 -1.43 3.74
CA ARG A 225 3.44 -2.09 5.04
C ARG A 225 2.01 -2.50 5.30
N ARG A 226 1.06 -1.63 4.98
CA ARG A 226 -0.37 -1.92 5.15
C ARG A 226 -0.86 -3.04 4.25
N ILE A 227 -0.22 -3.23 3.11
CA ILE A 227 -0.50 -4.35 2.22
C ILE A 227 0.17 -5.64 2.70
N GLY A 228 1.43 -5.56 3.14
CA GLY A 228 2.20 -6.73 3.55
C GLY A 228 1.86 -7.29 4.94
N ASP A 229 1.58 -6.41 5.91
CA ASP A 229 1.54 -6.78 7.33
C ASP A 229 0.14 -6.75 7.94
N GLU A 230 -0.64 -5.73 7.57
CA GLU A 230 -2.00 -5.46 8.08
C GLU A 230 -3.07 -6.02 7.13
N GLY A 231 -2.76 -6.09 5.83
CA GLY A 231 -3.75 -6.33 4.80
C GLY A 231 -4.23 -7.77 4.66
N ARG A 232 -3.75 -8.66 5.53
CA ARG A 232 -4.05 -10.11 5.53
C ARG A 232 -3.95 -10.67 4.11
N THR A 233 -2.75 -10.60 3.52
CA THR A 233 -2.48 -10.96 2.12
C THR A 233 -1.50 -12.13 1.98
N GLY A 234 -1.04 -12.69 3.10
CA GLY A 234 -0.08 -13.81 3.13
C GLY A 234 1.30 -13.42 2.61
N LEU A 235 2.02 -14.36 2.01
CA LEU A 235 3.34 -14.09 1.43
C LEU A 235 3.24 -13.18 0.18
N VAL A 236 2.12 -13.24 -0.54
CA VAL A 236 1.89 -12.43 -1.74
C VAL A 236 1.97 -10.92 -1.45
N GLY A 237 1.32 -10.44 -0.38
CA GLY A 237 1.43 -9.02 -0.04
C GLY A 237 2.80 -8.62 0.49
N LEU A 238 3.52 -9.52 1.16
CA LEU A 238 4.91 -9.28 1.59
C LEU A 238 5.85 -9.12 0.39
N ILE A 239 5.67 -9.93 -0.66
CA ILE A 239 6.42 -9.78 -1.91
C ILE A 239 6.20 -8.38 -2.51
N GLU A 240 4.95 -7.91 -2.55
CA GLU A 240 4.63 -6.59 -3.06
C GLU A 240 5.19 -5.47 -2.18
N ARG A 241 5.10 -5.62 -0.85
CA ARG A 241 5.75 -4.71 0.11
C ARG A 241 7.23 -4.58 -0.18
N TYR A 242 7.94 -5.70 -0.29
CA TYR A 242 9.37 -5.71 -0.47
C TYR A 242 9.83 -5.07 -1.77
N LYS A 243 9.08 -5.24 -2.86
CA LYS A 243 9.36 -4.56 -4.14
C LYS A 243 9.22 -3.04 -4.02
N MET A 244 8.17 -2.58 -3.35
CA MET A 244 7.96 -1.15 -3.14
C MET A 244 9.07 -0.56 -2.28
N GLU A 245 9.39 -1.17 -1.14
CA GLU A 245 10.47 -0.70 -0.27
C GLU A 245 11.84 -0.76 -0.95
N GLN A 246 12.13 -1.79 -1.76
CA GLN A 246 13.38 -1.86 -2.52
C GLN A 246 13.52 -0.66 -3.47
N THR A 247 12.43 -0.29 -4.14
CA THR A 247 12.45 0.87 -5.03
C THR A 247 12.76 2.16 -4.27
N VAL A 248 12.26 2.29 -3.03
CA VAL A 248 12.59 3.42 -2.15
C VAL A 248 14.04 3.38 -1.71
N VAL A 249 14.57 2.22 -1.32
CA VAL A 249 15.99 2.03 -0.96
C VAL A 249 16.89 2.49 -2.11
N ASP A 250 16.61 2.04 -3.33
CA ASP A 250 17.43 2.36 -4.51
C ASP A 250 17.45 3.87 -4.80
N LEU A 251 16.30 4.55 -4.64
CA LEU A 251 16.21 6.01 -4.79
C LEU A 251 16.98 6.74 -3.71
N VAL A 252 16.75 6.37 -2.46
CA VAL A 252 17.35 7.01 -1.29
C VAL A 252 18.87 6.82 -1.27
N ASN A 253 19.36 5.67 -1.71
CA ASN A 253 20.80 5.42 -1.87
C ASN A 253 21.46 6.43 -2.83
N ASN A 254 20.77 6.79 -3.92
CA ASN A 254 21.26 7.78 -4.88
C ASN A 254 21.13 9.23 -4.38
N TRP A 255 20.20 9.49 -3.46
CA TRP A 255 19.93 10.81 -2.91
C TRP A 255 20.78 11.15 -1.69
N LEU A 256 21.26 10.14 -0.98
CA LEU A 256 22.11 10.27 0.20
C LEU A 256 23.56 10.51 -0.21
N VAL A 257 23.94 11.78 -0.33
CA VAL A 257 25.24 12.20 -0.90
C VAL A 257 26.05 13.15 -0.01
N ASP A 258 25.43 13.66 1.06
CA ASP A 258 26.01 14.65 1.96
C ASP A 258 25.25 14.71 3.31
N SER A 259 25.72 15.58 4.22
CA SER A 259 25.12 15.75 5.54
C SER A 259 23.70 16.36 5.51
N ASP A 260 23.35 17.20 4.52
CA ASP A 260 22.00 17.79 4.43
C ASP A 260 20.98 16.74 3.98
N SER A 261 21.29 15.98 2.93
CA SER A 261 20.48 14.84 2.49
C SER A 261 20.30 13.81 3.60
N ALA A 262 21.38 13.51 4.35
CA ALA A 262 21.33 12.63 5.51
C ALA A 262 20.35 13.12 6.59
N GLN A 263 20.42 14.39 6.97
CA GLN A 263 19.52 14.97 7.98
C GLN A 263 18.06 14.95 7.53
N ARG A 264 17.79 15.25 6.25
CA ARG A 264 16.43 15.26 5.69
C ARG A 264 15.83 13.86 5.58
N LEU A 265 16.62 12.85 5.26
CA LEU A 265 16.18 11.47 5.08
C LEU A 265 16.02 10.70 6.42
N ASP A 266 16.57 11.20 7.53
CA ASP A 266 16.47 10.57 8.85
C ASP A 266 15.05 10.11 9.26
N PRO A 267 13.98 10.91 9.08
CA PRO A 267 12.62 10.47 9.40
C PRO A 267 12.16 9.25 8.60
N LEU A 268 12.69 9.07 7.38
CA LEU A 268 12.38 7.91 6.53
C LEU A 268 13.11 6.66 7.05
N PHE A 269 14.37 6.78 7.48
CA PHE A 269 15.11 5.67 8.10
C PHE A 269 14.46 5.22 9.41
N ARG A 270 14.03 6.16 10.26
CA ARG A 270 13.31 5.84 11.50
C ARG A 270 12.00 5.10 11.25
N LEU A 271 11.27 5.46 10.19
CA LEU A 271 10.08 4.72 9.78
C LEU A 271 10.45 3.31 9.29
N ALA A 272 11.40 3.21 8.37
CA ALA A 272 11.81 1.96 7.75
C ALA A 272 12.41 0.94 8.73
N LEU A 273 13.12 1.40 9.76
CA LEU A 273 13.83 0.53 10.71
C LEU A 273 13.03 0.14 11.95
N GLN A 274 11.74 0.50 12.02
CA GLN A 274 10.82 -0.04 13.04
C GLN A 274 10.89 -1.59 13.08
N PRO A 275 10.69 -2.22 14.24
CA PRO A 275 10.83 -3.67 14.37
C PRO A 275 9.77 -4.40 13.56
N ASP A 276 10.21 -5.17 12.57
CA ASP A 276 9.39 -6.14 11.85
C ASP A 276 9.61 -7.51 12.52
N LEU A 277 8.71 -7.95 13.41
CA LEU A 277 8.81 -9.27 14.04
C LEU A 277 8.49 -10.36 12.98
N ASN A 278 9.56 -10.95 12.43
CA ASN A 278 9.60 -12.09 11.49
C ASN A 278 8.39 -12.23 10.54
N LEU A 279 8.26 -11.28 9.62
CA LEU A 279 7.14 -11.21 8.67
C LEU A 279 7.00 -12.43 7.75
N PRO A 280 8.08 -13.05 7.22
CA PRO A 280 7.93 -14.26 6.41
C PRO A 280 7.19 -15.39 7.15
N LYS A 281 7.52 -15.65 8.42
CA LYS A 281 6.80 -16.64 9.24
C LYS A 281 5.34 -16.25 9.41
N LYS A 282 5.05 -14.97 9.73
CA LYS A 282 3.68 -14.47 9.88
C LYS A 282 2.86 -14.66 8.59
N GLY A 283 3.42 -14.29 7.44
CA GLY A 283 2.77 -14.45 6.14
C GLY A 283 2.49 -15.92 5.79
N LEU A 284 3.46 -16.80 6.07
CA LEU A 284 3.30 -18.24 5.87
C LEU A 284 2.21 -18.86 6.77
N LEU A 285 2.18 -18.49 8.05
CA LEU A 285 1.17 -19.02 8.99
C LEU A 285 -0.22 -18.49 8.68
N LEU A 286 -0.34 -17.27 8.14
CA LEU A 286 -1.60 -16.77 7.61
C LEU A 286 -2.08 -17.60 6.40
N GLU A 287 -1.16 -18.00 5.51
CA GLU A 287 -1.51 -18.90 4.41
C GLU A 287 -2.01 -20.25 4.92
N ARG A 288 -1.38 -20.83 5.95
CA ARG A 288 -1.88 -22.04 6.63
C ARG A 288 -3.31 -21.84 7.15
N GLU A 289 -3.55 -20.76 7.88
CA GLU A 289 -4.84 -20.43 8.51
C GLU A 289 -5.96 -20.13 7.50
N MET A 290 -5.59 -19.76 6.29
CA MET A 290 -6.53 -19.53 5.18
C MET A 290 -6.73 -20.79 4.33
N LEU A 291 -5.65 -21.35 3.79
CA LEU A 291 -5.69 -22.35 2.73
C LEU A 291 -6.14 -23.71 3.23
N VAL A 292 -5.64 -24.17 4.37
CA VAL A 292 -5.94 -25.53 4.85
C VAL A 292 -7.42 -25.65 5.25
N PRO A 293 -8.00 -24.73 6.06
CA PRO A 293 -9.43 -24.78 6.37
C PRO A 293 -10.32 -24.63 5.13
N TRP A 294 -9.91 -23.78 4.18
CA TRP A 294 -10.63 -23.60 2.92
C TRP A 294 -10.64 -24.88 2.07
N MET A 295 -9.49 -25.56 1.91
CA MET A 295 -9.42 -26.84 1.20
C MET A 295 -10.26 -27.92 1.87
N ARG A 296 -10.23 -28.01 3.21
CA ARG A 296 -11.10 -28.94 3.97
C ARG A 296 -12.57 -28.66 3.69
N ARG A 297 -12.98 -27.39 3.63
CA ARG A 297 -14.35 -26.98 3.29
C ARG A 297 -14.70 -27.41 1.87
N LEU A 298 -13.83 -27.10 0.90
CA LEU A 298 -14.00 -27.43 -0.51
C LEU A 298 -14.26 -28.94 -0.75
N VAL A 299 -13.61 -29.78 0.05
CA VAL A 299 -13.77 -31.25 0.01
C VAL A 299 -15.07 -31.72 0.66
N ARG A 300 -15.52 -31.08 1.74
CA ARG A 300 -16.62 -31.56 2.59
C ARG A 300 -18.00 -30.99 2.23
N THR A 301 -18.08 -29.73 1.81
CA THR A 301 -19.37 -29.05 1.62
C THR A 301 -19.89 -29.17 0.19
N SER A 302 -21.21 -29.13 0.03
CA SER A 302 -21.89 -28.95 -1.26
C SER A 302 -22.28 -27.49 -1.53
N ASP A 303 -22.29 -26.64 -0.50
CA ASP A 303 -22.57 -25.20 -0.61
C ASP A 303 -21.29 -24.45 -1.01
N LEU A 304 -21.09 -24.33 -2.33
CA LEU A 304 -19.92 -23.70 -2.94
C LEU A 304 -20.36 -22.61 -3.92
N SER A 305 -19.55 -21.56 -4.05
CA SER A 305 -19.71 -20.61 -5.15
C SER A 305 -19.41 -21.27 -6.49
N ALA A 306 -19.84 -20.65 -7.60
CA ALA A 306 -19.55 -21.16 -8.95
C ALA A 306 -18.03 -21.33 -9.20
N GLU A 307 -17.23 -20.39 -8.71
CA GLU A 307 -15.76 -20.47 -8.78
C GLU A 307 -15.22 -21.64 -7.96
N GLN A 308 -15.70 -21.83 -6.73
CA GLN A 308 -15.29 -22.96 -5.89
C GLN A 308 -15.71 -24.30 -6.50
N HIS A 309 -16.85 -24.38 -7.18
CA HIS A 309 -17.23 -25.57 -7.95
C HIS A 309 -16.25 -25.87 -9.08
N GLU A 310 -15.72 -24.85 -9.77
CA GLU A 310 -14.67 -25.04 -10.77
C GLU A 310 -13.38 -25.57 -10.14
N TRP A 311 -12.91 -24.95 -9.06
CA TRP A 311 -11.76 -25.43 -8.31
C TRP A 311 -11.93 -26.89 -7.83
N ARG A 312 -13.11 -27.22 -7.30
CA ARG A 312 -13.42 -28.59 -6.86
C ARG A 312 -13.35 -29.58 -8.01
N ARG A 313 -13.98 -29.27 -9.16
CA ARG A 313 -13.96 -30.13 -10.35
C ARG A 313 -12.56 -30.33 -10.90
N GLN A 314 -11.75 -29.28 -10.91
CA GLN A 314 -10.40 -29.32 -11.46
C GLN A 314 -9.43 -30.09 -10.55
N PHE A 315 -9.53 -29.91 -9.24
CA PHE A 315 -8.48 -30.35 -8.30
C PHE A 315 -8.93 -31.43 -7.31
N VAL A 316 -10.15 -31.34 -6.77
CA VAL A 316 -10.62 -32.23 -5.70
C VAL A 316 -11.28 -33.49 -6.24
N ASP A 317 -12.19 -33.36 -7.20
CA ASP A 317 -12.98 -34.48 -7.72
C ASP A 317 -12.11 -35.58 -8.37
N PRO A 318 -11.06 -35.27 -9.17
CA PRO A 318 -10.19 -36.29 -9.74
C PRO A 318 -9.36 -37.03 -8.68
N LEU A 319 -8.95 -36.33 -7.62
CA LEU A 319 -8.20 -36.91 -6.50
C LEU A 319 -9.12 -37.77 -5.63
N SER A 320 -10.33 -37.30 -5.34
CA SER A 320 -11.28 -38.01 -4.48
C SER A 320 -11.76 -39.30 -5.16
N ALA A 321 -11.98 -39.29 -6.48
CA ALA A 321 -12.32 -40.49 -7.24
C ALA A 321 -11.22 -41.57 -7.20
N ARG A 322 -9.94 -41.18 -7.10
CA ARG A 322 -8.79 -42.11 -7.11
C ARG A 322 -8.35 -42.58 -5.73
N ARG A 323 -8.46 -41.73 -4.71
CA ARG A 323 -7.88 -41.97 -3.37
C ARG A 323 -8.90 -41.91 -2.24
N GLY A 324 -10.11 -41.40 -2.50
CA GLY A 324 -11.13 -41.17 -1.50
C GLY A 324 -10.94 -39.87 -0.71
N VAL A 325 -12.05 -39.32 -0.22
CA VAL A 325 -12.06 -38.12 0.65
C VAL A 325 -11.25 -38.29 1.94
N PRO A 326 -11.31 -39.43 2.67
CA PRO A 326 -10.52 -39.61 3.90
C PRO A 326 -9.03 -39.45 3.69
N TRP A 327 -8.49 -39.95 2.56
CA TRP A 327 -7.09 -39.81 2.21
C TRP A 327 -6.70 -38.35 1.96
N ILE A 328 -7.56 -37.57 1.27
CA ILE A 328 -7.33 -36.14 1.04
C ILE A 328 -7.24 -35.40 2.37
N LEU A 329 -8.20 -35.64 3.28
CA LEU A 329 -8.23 -34.98 4.58
C LEU A 329 -6.97 -35.31 5.41
N GLN A 330 -6.55 -36.59 5.43
CA GLN A 330 -5.30 -36.98 6.07
C GLN A 330 -4.08 -36.22 5.51
N LYS A 331 -3.99 -36.05 4.18
CA LYS A 331 -2.88 -35.31 3.56
C LYS A 331 -2.93 -33.81 3.82
N LEU A 332 -4.12 -33.23 4.00
CA LEU A 332 -4.27 -31.85 4.43
C LEU A 332 -3.79 -31.66 5.89
N ASP A 333 -4.12 -32.61 6.78
CA ASP A 333 -3.66 -32.58 8.18
C ASP A 333 -2.13 -32.69 8.28
N GLU A 334 -1.51 -33.59 7.49
CA GLU A 334 -0.05 -33.66 7.37
C GLU A 334 0.55 -32.33 6.88
N THR A 335 -0.07 -31.68 5.90
CA THR A 335 0.40 -30.42 5.32
C THR A 335 0.37 -29.27 6.32
N GLU A 336 -0.65 -29.21 7.18
CA GLU A 336 -0.75 -28.19 8.22
C GLU A 336 0.45 -28.21 9.16
N SER A 337 0.92 -29.40 9.58
CA SER A 337 2.13 -29.54 10.39
C SER A 337 3.40 -29.11 9.65
N GLN A 338 3.47 -29.32 8.33
CA GLN A 338 4.61 -28.89 7.52
C GLN A 338 4.73 -27.36 7.48
N TYR A 339 3.61 -26.63 7.43
CA TYR A 339 3.64 -25.16 7.51
C TYR A 339 4.31 -24.65 8.80
N GLU A 340 4.04 -25.30 9.94
CA GLU A 340 4.66 -24.94 11.22
C GLU A 340 6.16 -25.19 11.22
N GLN A 341 6.59 -26.36 10.72
CA GLN A 341 8.00 -26.70 10.61
C GLN A 341 8.76 -25.72 9.72
N VAL A 342 8.18 -25.32 8.59
CA VAL A 342 8.77 -24.27 7.73
C VAL A 342 8.81 -22.92 8.44
N GLY A 343 7.75 -22.59 9.21
CA GLY A 343 7.72 -21.39 10.03
C GLY A 343 8.95 -21.30 10.96
N GLU A 344 9.32 -22.40 11.61
CA GLU A 344 10.54 -22.48 12.44
C GLU A 344 11.83 -22.31 11.63
N LEU A 345 11.90 -22.86 10.41
CA LEU A 345 13.04 -22.64 9.52
C LEU A 345 13.19 -21.16 9.16
N LEU A 346 12.09 -20.43 8.98
CA LEU A 346 12.12 -18.99 8.68
C LEU A 346 12.63 -18.12 9.84
N GLU A 347 12.78 -18.67 11.05
CA GLU A 347 13.42 -17.98 12.19
C GLU A 347 14.93 -18.13 12.24
N LEU A 348 15.48 -19.08 11.48
CA LEU A 348 16.91 -19.34 11.46
C LEU A 348 17.71 -18.13 10.99
N ARG A 349 18.98 -18.09 11.41
CA ARG A 349 19.96 -17.14 10.88
C ARG A 349 20.28 -17.50 9.42
N PRO A 350 20.67 -16.51 8.59
CA PRO A 350 21.13 -16.72 7.21
C PRO A 350 22.06 -17.92 7.00
N ALA A 351 23.07 -18.07 7.86
CA ALA A 351 24.05 -19.16 7.78
C ALA A 351 23.42 -20.56 7.92
N ASP A 352 22.35 -20.68 8.70
CA ASP A 352 21.71 -21.96 9.02
C ASP A 352 20.52 -22.27 8.10
N PHE A 353 19.84 -21.23 7.60
CA PHE A 353 18.61 -21.39 6.80
C PHE A 353 18.84 -22.15 5.50
N GLY A 354 19.80 -21.71 4.67
CA GLY A 354 20.00 -22.28 3.33
C GLY A 354 20.22 -23.80 3.33
N PRO A 355 21.18 -24.33 4.12
CA PRO A 355 21.39 -25.77 4.26
C PRO A 355 20.15 -26.49 4.81
N ARG A 356 19.60 -26.03 5.94
CA ARG A 356 18.47 -26.73 6.60
C ARG A 356 17.19 -26.72 5.77
N PHE A 357 16.93 -25.63 5.03
CA PHE A 357 15.79 -25.53 4.14
C PHE A 357 15.94 -26.48 2.95
N ARG A 358 17.14 -26.61 2.37
CA ARG A 358 17.39 -27.61 1.32
C ARG A 358 17.21 -29.05 1.84
N ASP A 359 17.74 -29.36 3.01
CA ASP A 359 17.58 -30.69 3.62
C ASP A 359 16.12 -31.00 3.96
N TYR A 360 15.36 -29.97 4.34
CA TYR A 360 13.91 -30.08 4.53
C TYR A 360 13.18 -30.36 3.21
N LEU A 361 13.47 -29.58 2.15
CA LEU A 361 12.87 -29.80 0.83
C LEU A 361 13.19 -31.18 0.26
N ALA A 362 14.43 -31.66 0.41
CA ALA A 362 14.83 -32.99 -0.05
C ALA A 362 14.08 -34.14 0.65
N ARG A 363 13.64 -33.94 1.90
CA ARG A 363 12.82 -34.92 2.63
C ARG A 363 11.35 -34.89 2.21
N LEU A 364 10.86 -33.74 1.76
CA LEU A 364 9.49 -33.60 1.27
C LEU A 364 9.34 -34.00 -0.20
N ASP A 365 10.37 -33.78 -1.01
CA ASP A 365 10.37 -34.16 -2.42
C ASP A 365 10.21 -35.69 -2.54
N GLY A 366 9.10 -36.12 -3.14
CA GLY A 366 8.74 -37.54 -3.24
C GLY A 366 8.06 -38.15 -2.01
N ALA A 367 7.74 -37.37 -0.96
CA ALA A 367 7.02 -37.85 0.24
C ALA A 367 5.57 -38.29 -0.02
N GLY A 368 5.06 -38.13 -1.24
CA GLY A 368 3.74 -38.59 -1.65
C GLY A 368 2.57 -37.73 -1.16
N ASN A 369 2.84 -36.56 -0.57
CA ASN A 369 1.81 -35.57 -0.21
C ASN A 369 1.75 -34.46 -1.29
N PRO A 370 0.75 -34.47 -2.19
CA PRO A 370 0.66 -33.50 -3.28
C PRO A 370 0.41 -32.06 -2.80
N PHE A 371 -0.21 -31.87 -1.63
CA PHE A 371 -0.50 -30.53 -1.12
C PHE A 371 0.76 -29.85 -0.59
N SER A 372 1.57 -30.58 0.20
CA SER A 372 2.87 -30.08 0.66
C SER A 372 3.83 -29.86 -0.50
N GLN A 373 3.81 -30.73 -1.52
CA GLN A 373 4.60 -30.54 -2.73
C GLN A 373 4.29 -29.20 -3.40
N THR A 374 3.03 -28.89 -3.66
CA THR A 374 2.66 -27.65 -4.35
C THR A 374 2.79 -26.42 -3.45
N ALA A 375 2.34 -26.50 -2.20
CA ALA A 375 2.22 -25.32 -1.34
C ALA A 375 3.54 -24.93 -0.64
N ILE A 376 4.49 -25.86 -0.52
CA ILE A 376 5.75 -25.64 0.20
C ILE A 376 6.94 -25.88 -0.73
N VAL A 377 7.03 -27.04 -1.39
CA VAL A 377 8.22 -27.40 -2.18
C VAL A 377 8.31 -26.58 -3.47
N GLU A 378 7.20 -26.46 -4.18
CA GLU A 378 7.10 -25.73 -5.45
C GLU A 378 6.82 -24.23 -5.28
N CYS A 379 6.69 -23.74 -4.04
CA CYS A 379 6.40 -22.34 -3.75
C CYS A 379 7.71 -21.53 -3.57
N PRO A 380 8.19 -20.83 -4.62
CA PRO A 380 9.41 -20.01 -4.52
C PRO A 380 9.26 -18.83 -3.56
N GLY A 381 8.02 -18.42 -3.24
CA GLY A 381 7.74 -17.31 -2.34
C GLY A 381 8.30 -17.50 -0.92
N ILE A 382 8.45 -18.72 -0.43
CA ILE A 382 8.95 -19.00 0.92
C ILE A 382 10.44 -18.61 1.07
N PRO A 383 11.39 -19.24 0.33
CA PRO A 383 12.78 -18.82 0.39
C PRO A 383 13.00 -17.40 -0.14
N GLY A 384 12.20 -16.96 -1.13
CA GLY A 384 12.29 -15.61 -1.68
C GLY A 384 11.97 -14.53 -0.64
N THR A 385 10.86 -14.63 0.08
CA THR A 385 10.47 -13.68 1.13
C THR A 385 11.43 -13.70 2.31
N TYR A 386 11.97 -14.87 2.67
CA TYR A 386 13.01 -15.00 3.69
C TYR A 386 14.21 -14.10 3.36
N TRP A 387 14.83 -14.31 2.19
CA TRP A 387 16.05 -13.61 1.80
C TRP A 387 15.81 -12.14 1.53
N GLN A 388 14.69 -11.80 0.89
CA GLN A 388 14.36 -10.41 0.58
C GLN A 388 14.12 -9.58 1.84
N SER A 389 13.46 -10.14 2.86
CA SER A 389 13.28 -9.46 4.15
C SER A 389 14.63 -9.09 4.79
N ARG A 390 15.60 -10.01 4.75
CA ARG A 390 16.94 -9.82 5.32
C ARG A 390 17.77 -8.83 4.50
N LYS A 391 17.67 -8.90 3.16
CA LYS A 391 18.28 -7.93 2.25
C LYS A 391 17.80 -6.51 2.58
N LEU A 392 16.49 -6.28 2.61
CA LEU A 392 15.91 -4.97 2.89
C LEU A 392 16.29 -4.46 4.27
N ARG A 393 16.26 -5.32 5.31
CA ARG A 393 16.69 -4.91 6.65
C ARG A 393 18.16 -4.47 6.65
N THR A 394 19.02 -5.18 5.94
CA THR A 394 20.45 -4.86 5.81
C THR A 394 20.64 -3.53 5.08
N GLU A 395 20.00 -3.35 3.92
CA GLU A 395 20.11 -2.13 3.11
C GLU A 395 19.57 -0.89 3.84
N TRP A 396 18.43 -0.99 4.52
CA TRP A 396 17.93 0.12 5.36
C TRP A 396 18.89 0.47 6.50
N THR A 397 19.52 -0.53 7.10
CA THR A 397 20.52 -0.32 8.16
C THR A 397 21.81 0.29 7.59
N MET A 398 22.22 -0.10 6.38
CA MET A 398 23.32 0.51 5.65
C MET A 398 23.02 1.98 5.30
N LEU A 399 21.82 2.31 4.81
CA LEU A 399 21.41 3.68 4.52
C LEU A 399 21.47 4.56 5.78
N GLN A 400 20.97 4.06 6.92
CA GLN A 400 21.09 4.76 8.20
C GLN A 400 22.56 4.92 8.62
N THR A 401 23.38 3.88 8.43
CA THR A 401 24.82 3.93 8.75
C THR A 401 25.55 4.96 7.89
N ALA A 402 25.26 4.99 6.59
CA ALA A 402 25.80 5.96 5.65
C ALA A 402 25.37 7.38 6.06
N ALA A 403 24.12 7.58 6.48
CA ALA A 403 23.65 8.88 6.97
C ALA A 403 24.42 9.34 8.22
N VAL A 404 24.77 8.42 9.13
CA VAL A 404 25.65 8.69 10.27
C VAL A 404 27.07 9.04 9.80
N VAL A 405 27.61 8.33 8.82
CA VAL A 405 28.94 8.61 8.24
C VAL A 405 28.99 9.98 7.58
N PHE A 406 27.97 10.36 6.82
CA PHE A 406 27.89 11.68 6.18
C PHE A 406 27.79 12.83 7.20
N GLN A 407 27.17 12.60 8.35
CA GLN A 407 27.01 13.62 9.40
C GLN A 407 28.21 13.72 10.33
N HIS A 408 28.92 12.62 10.59
CA HIS A 408 29.88 12.54 11.69
C HIS A 408 31.25 11.98 11.32
N GLY A 409 31.43 11.43 10.13
CA GLY A 409 32.69 10.84 9.68
C GLY A 409 32.68 9.30 9.63
N PRO A 410 33.60 8.70 8.86
CA PRO A 410 33.65 7.24 8.61
C PRO A 410 33.86 6.40 9.87
N GLU A 411 34.53 6.93 10.89
CA GLU A 411 34.77 6.25 12.16
C GLU A 411 33.49 6.00 12.96
N PHE A 412 32.39 6.69 12.62
CA PHE A 412 31.08 6.47 13.24
C PHE A 412 30.31 5.30 12.61
N ALA A 413 30.76 4.74 11.48
CA ALA A 413 30.15 3.55 10.89
C ALA A 413 30.08 2.37 11.88
N LYS A 414 31.08 2.27 12.77
CA LYS A 414 31.15 1.23 13.81
C LYS A 414 30.05 1.31 14.87
N LYS A 415 29.30 2.41 14.93
CA LYS A 415 28.19 2.59 15.88
C LYS A 415 26.96 1.78 15.50
N THR A 416 26.83 1.42 14.22
CA THR A 416 25.71 0.62 13.74
C THR A 416 26.20 -0.79 13.49
N ARG A 417 25.54 -1.76 14.12
CA ARG A 417 25.83 -3.18 13.93
C ARG A 417 25.22 -3.67 12.62
N ASP A 418 25.91 -4.54 11.90
CA ASP A 418 25.33 -5.33 10.82
C ASP A 418 24.24 -6.25 11.42
N PRO A 419 22.97 -6.18 10.95
CA PRO A 419 21.89 -7.01 11.48
C PRO A 419 22.17 -8.52 11.43
N TYR A 420 22.99 -8.97 10.49
CA TYR A 420 23.28 -10.40 10.27
C TYR A 420 24.78 -10.73 10.32
N GLY A 421 25.61 -9.77 10.73
CA GLY A 421 27.03 -9.96 10.95
C GLY A 421 27.43 -10.05 12.44
N ASP A 422 28.67 -10.45 12.67
CA ASP A 422 29.26 -10.49 14.01
C ASP A 422 29.66 -9.09 14.52
N GLY A 423 29.86 -8.13 13.61
CA GLY A 423 30.29 -6.77 13.92
C GLY A 423 29.50 -5.65 13.21
N ALA A 424 30.17 -4.52 12.97
CA ALA A 424 29.66 -3.44 12.14
C ALA A 424 29.90 -3.74 10.66
N PHE A 425 29.28 -2.97 9.77
CA PHE A 425 29.56 -3.05 8.33
C PHE A 425 31.03 -2.76 8.03
N ALA A 426 31.60 -3.50 7.07
CA ALA A 426 32.90 -3.17 6.53
C ALA A 426 32.77 -1.93 5.64
N LEU A 427 33.54 -0.89 5.94
CA LEU A 427 33.56 0.38 5.20
C LEU A 427 34.84 0.46 4.36
N SER A 428 34.70 0.82 3.09
CA SER A 428 35.82 1.07 2.18
C SER A 428 35.67 2.45 1.55
N GLU A 429 36.62 3.35 1.77
CA GLU A 429 36.60 4.71 1.23
C GLU A 429 37.21 4.79 -0.16
N SER A 430 36.71 5.74 -0.96
CA SER A 430 37.24 6.12 -2.26
C SER A 430 37.20 7.64 -2.43
N PRO A 431 37.92 8.22 -3.41
CA PRO A 431 37.84 9.66 -3.69
C PRO A 431 36.42 10.16 -4.02
N HIS A 432 35.55 9.28 -4.53
CA HIS A 432 34.21 9.64 -4.99
C HIS A 432 33.09 9.26 -4.02
N GLY A 433 33.42 8.67 -2.86
CA GLY A 433 32.41 8.03 -2.04
C GLY A 433 32.93 6.99 -1.06
N PHE A 434 32.05 6.11 -0.62
CA PHE A 434 32.42 4.94 0.17
C PHE A 434 31.43 3.80 -0.09
N THR A 435 31.88 2.58 0.18
CA THR A 435 31.08 1.37 0.08
C THR A 435 30.89 0.78 1.47
N LEU A 436 29.66 0.41 1.79
CA LEU A 436 29.35 -0.43 2.96
C LEU A 436 29.13 -1.86 2.48
N ARG A 437 29.75 -2.82 3.16
CA ARG A 437 29.64 -4.25 2.87
C ARG A 437 29.17 -5.01 4.11
N SER A 438 28.14 -5.83 3.93
CA SER A 438 27.58 -6.72 4.95
C SER A 438 28.25 -8.09 4.92
N GLU A 439 28.18 -8.80 6.05
CA GLU A 439 28.48 -10.22 6.13
C GLU A 439 27.32 -11.10 5.61
N LEU A 440 26.13 -10.53 5.40
CA LEU A 440 25.02 -11.21 4.73
C LEU A 440 25.40 -11.55 3.29
N ILE A 441 25.44 -12.84 2.99
CA ILE A 441 25.70 -13.37 1.65
C ILE A 441 24.37 -13.74 0.96
N LEU A 442 24.14 -13.17 -0.23
CA LEU A 442 23.03 -13.51 -1.12
C LEU A 442 23.60 -13.99 -2.45
N GLU A 443 23.15 -15.14 -2.95
CA GLU A 443 23.60 -15.69 -4.24
C GLU A 443 25.14 -15.79 -4.38
N GLY A 444 25.86 -15.96 -3.26
CA GLY A 444 27.31 -16.07 -3.23
C GLY A 444 28.06 -14.75 -3.15
N THR A 445 27.36 -13.60 -3.12
CA THR A 445 27.97 -12.28 -2.97
C THR A 445 27.53 -11.59 -1.68
N PRO A 446 28.42 -10.84 -1.01
CA PRO A 446 28.01 -10.02 0.11
C PRO A 446 27.09 -8.89 -0.36
N VAL A 447 26.10 -8.54 0.45
CA VAL A 447 25.28 -7.34 0.20
C VAL A 447 26.15 -6.10 0.36
N THR A 448 26.11 -5.21 -0.64
CA THR A 448 26.89 -3.96 -0.66
C THR A 448 26.02 -2.80 -1.11
N LEU A 449 26.27 -1.61 -0.54
CA LEU A 449 25.75 -0.35 -1.05
C LEU A 449 26.88 0.66 -1.24
N ASP A 450 26.88 1.29 -2.41
CA ASP A 450 27.83 2.33 -2.80
C ASP A 450 27.18 3.71 -2.64
N PHE A 451 27.89 4.60 -1.95
CA PHE A 451 27.44 5.96 -1.66
C PHE A 451 28.37 6.97 -2.33
N LYS A 452 27.82 7.82 -3.19
CA LYS A 452 28.58 8.89 -3.85
C LYS A 452 28.63 10.13 -2.97
N ARG A 453 29.75 10.85 -2.98
CA ARG A 453 29.85 12.18 -2.35
C ARG A 453 29.50 13.27 -3.37
N ASN A 454 28.80 14.31 -2.94
CA ASN A 454 28.55 15.48 -3.79
C ASN A 454 29.89 16.22 -4.09
N PRO A 455 30.31 16.37 -5.36
CA PRO A 455 31.58 17.00 -5.71
C PRO A 455 31.68 18.46 -5.24
N GLU A 456 30.57 19.19 -5.13
CA GLU A 456 30.56 20.59 -4.65
C GLU A 456 31.05 20.71 -3.20
N ILE A 457 30.84 19.68 -2.37
CA ILE A 457 31.32 19.61 -0.98
C ILE A 457 32.71 18.98 -0.90
N ALA A 458 33.11 18.18 -1.90
CA ALA A 458 34.41 17.53 -1.97
C ALA A 458 35.57 18.51 -2.27
N HIS A 459 35.28 19.74 -2.72
CA HIS A 459 36.28 20.73 -3.09
C HIS A 459 36.96 21.49 -1.94
N SER A 460 36.88 21.01 -0.70
CA SER A 460 37.88 21.42 0.31
C SER A 460 39.24 20.73 0.11
N HIS A 461 39.35 19.66 -0.70
CA HIS A 461 40.64 19.11 -1.11
C HIS A 461 40.60 18.41 -2.49
N GLY A 462 41.20 19.05 -3.51
CA GLY A 462 41.89 18.35 -4.62
C GLY A 462 41.08 17.97 -5.88
N SER A 463 41.27 18.76 -6.94
CA SER A 463 41.22 18.46 -8.40
C SER A 463 41.56 17.00 -8.79
N ALA A 464 41.05 16.33 -9.84
CA ALA A 464 40.13 16.64 -10.95
C ALA A 464 39.84 15.34 -11.77
N ASP A 465 38.92 15.47 -12.73
CA ASP A 465 38.70 14.74 -14.01
C ASP A 465 37.44 13.84 -14.15
N PRO A 466 36.44 14.21 -15.01
CA PRO A 466 35.19 13.50 -15.18
C PRO A 466 35.11 12.75 -16.52
N ASN A 467 35.36 11.44 -16.53
CA ASN A 467 34.80 10.55 -17.56
C ASN A 467 34.95 9.09 -17.16
N SER A 468 33.87 8.44 -16.69
CA SER A 468 33.63 7.02 -16.98
C SER A 468 32.22 6.54 -16.58
N ASN A 469 31.54 6.03 -17.62
CA ASN A 469 30.68 4.86 -17.61
C ASN A 469 29.24 4.93 -17.09
N VAL A 470 28.38 5.35 -18.02
CA VAL A 470 27.08 4.75 -18.30
C VAL A 470 27.28 3.29 -18.74
N GLY A 471 26.88 2.31 -17.91
CA GLY A 471 26.95 0.90 -18.34
C GLY A 471 26.82 -0.16 -17.26
N ALA A 472 25.75 -0.18 -16.46
CA ALA A 472 25.45 -1.33 -15.60
C ALA A 472 23.95 -1.58 -15.30
N ASP A 473 23.03 -0.74 -15.75
CA ASP A 473 21.62 -0.73 -15.30
C ASP A 473 20.65 -1.54 -16.21
N ARG A 474 21.08 -2.65 -16.81
CA ARG A 474 20.20 -3.47 -17.67
C ARG A 474 20.10 -4.95 -17.32
N SER A 475 20.97 -5.49 -16.47
CA SER A 475 20.98 -6.93 -16.14
C SER A 475 20.08 -7.30 -14.96
N MET A 476 19.93 -6.44 -13.94
CA MET A 476 19.14 -6.78 -12.73
C MET A 476 17.62 -6.62 -12.90
N ARG A 477 17.16 -5.68 -13.75
CA ARG A 477 15.72 -5.44 -14.00
C ARG A 477 15.01 -6.61 -14.70
N ARG A 478 15.75 -7.48 -15.41
CA ARG A 478 15.18 -8.68 -16.06
C ARG A 478 14.98 -9.85 -15.09
N MET A 479 15.69 -9.91 -13.96
CA MET A 479 15.61 -11.03 -13.02
C MET A 479 14.32 -10.95 -12.17
N GLY A 480 14.01 -9.78 -11.60
CA GLY A 480 12.84 -9.58 -10.75
C GLY A 480 11.48 -9.67 -11.48
N TRP A 481 11.43 -9.22 -12.74
CA TRP A 481 10.23 -9.31 -13.58
C TRP A 481 9.99 -10.74 -14.11
N ALA A 482 11.08 -11.49 -14.37
CA ALA A 482 10.99 -12.90 -14.76
C ALA A 482 10.56 -13.82 -13.61
N ILE A 483 10.87 -13.47 -12.34
CA ILE A 483 10.45 -14.25 -11.17
C ILE A 483 8.94 -14.07 -10.91
N ALA A 484 8.42 -12.84 -10.91
CA ALA A 484 6.99 -12.61 -10.66
C ALA A 484 6.06 -13.19 -11.74
N ASN A 485 6.45 -13.14 -13.03
CA ASN A 485 5.70 -13.77 -14.11
C ASN A 485 5.94 -15.29 -14.18
N LYS A 486 7.11 -15.81 -13.77
CA LYS A 486 7.30 -17.25 -13.56
C LYS A 486 6.50 -17.78 -12.40
N GLU A 487 6.23 -17.01 -11.34
CA GLU A 487 5.47 -17.49 -10.18
C GLU A 487 3.99 -17.72 -10.49
N LEU A 488 3.34 -16.81 -11.21
CA LEU A 488 1.97 -16.99 -11.69
C LEU A 488 1.86 -18.05 -12.80
N ALA A 489 2.89 -18.19 -13.65
CA ALA A 489 2.96 -19.24 -14.67
C ALA A 489 3.40 -20.61 -14.14
N ALA A 490 4.16 -20.68 -13.04
CA ALA A 490 4.58 -21.90 -12.35
C ALA A 490 3.42 -22.46 -11.53
N LEU A 491 2.64 -21.63 -10.85
CA LEU A 491 1.37 -22.06 -10.25
C LEU A 491 0.42 -22.60 -11.34
N ARG A 492 0.22 -21.87 -12.45
CA ARG A 492 -0.62 -22.35 -13.56
C ARG A 492 -0.07 -23.59 -14.29
N SER A 493 1.25 -23.76 -14.38
CA SER A 493 1.88 -24.87 -15.14
C SER A 493 2.24 -26.10 -14.29
N CYS A 494 2.44 -25.97 -12.97
CA CYS A 494 2.56 -27.11 -12.05
C CYS A 494 1.22 -27.83 -11.93
N PHE A 495 0.12 -27.09 -11.86
CA PHE A 495 -1.24 -27.65 -11.90
C PHE A 495 -1.63 -28.28 -13.25
N ALA A 496 -1.01 -27.85 -14.36
CA ALA A 496 -1.23 -28.44 -15.68
C ALA A 496 -0.33 -29.66 -15.99
N ARG A 497 0.81 -29.84 -15.28
CA ARG A 497 1.82 -30.87 -15.58
C ARG A 497 1.71 -32.16 -14.77
N SER A 498 0.73 -32.30 -13.88
CA SER A 498 0.40 -33.58 -13.24
C SER A 498 -0.39 -34.51 -14.17
N ARG A 499 0.19 -34.89 -15.32
CA ARG A 499 -0.23 -36.09 -16.07
C ARG A 499 0.59 -37.29 -15.58
N PRO A 500 -0.02 -38.47 -15.38
CA PRO A 500 0.67 -39.63 -14.85
C PRO A 500 1.77 -40.09 -15.82
N ARG A 501 3.00 -40.28 -15.32
CA ARG A 501 4.02 -41.05 -16.03
C ARG A 501 3.44 -42.45 -16.28
N ARG A 502 3.31 -42.83 -17.56
CA ARG A 502 2.99 -44.20 -17.97
C ARG A 502 4.10 -45.11 -17.43
N PHE A 503 3.75 -46.02 -16.53
CA PHE A 503 4.53 -47.23 -16.31
C PHE A 503 4.38 -48.10 -17.56
N THR A 504 5.40 -48.13 -18.41
CA THR A 504 5.59 -49.22 -19.37
C THR A 504 6.41 -50.29 -18.66
N GLY A 505 5.73 -51.28 -18.10
CA GLY A 505 6.34 -52.55 -17.72
C GLY A 505 6.09 -53.55 -18.85
N GLU A 506 7.16 -54.05 -19.46
CA GLU A 506 7.14 -55.21 -20.34
C GLU A 506 6.70 -56.46 -19.54
N ARG A 507 5.59 -57.08 -19.96
CA ARG A 507 5.54 -58.43 -20.54
C ARG A 507 4.12 -58.74 -21.01
#